data_AF-A0AAD2FQL3-F1
#
_entry.id   AF-A0AAD2FQL3-F1
#
_cell.length_a   1.000
_cell.length_b   1.000
_cell.length_c   1.000
_cell.angle_alpha   90.00
_cell.angle_beta   90.00
_cell.angle_gamma   90.00
#
_symmetry.space_group_name_H-M   'P 1'
#
loop_
_entity.id
_entity.type
_entity.pdbx_description
1 polymer ?
#
loop_
_entity_poly.entity_id
_entity_poly.type
_entity_poly.pdbx_seq_one_letter_code
_entity_poly.pdbx_strand_id
1 'polypeptide(L)'
;MKFHPLTRGNITEFSFDEVKKTLVIIMSTMKMDHIDDMIQSVQTLSLFDIESGKPTLVLVTNDGNPDKDIKNEERRTNYLADQKDWKARKNAFDNNKRNFYRMIMKMCTDHMVDKLEREADFENNLFNDPVELLMRFKKFLTITVDTEWEYFGMWKTMSNLINCHQKEKENIASFCKRFEERAMALQALLHDDFLDTFTEKSQEYGLLGSDAEWSQHKKEESWERFMANQFLYNSNRAKYQSRIDGMTAQYTLKHLDFKQRCTFPTTLENAAGVLNQHKHNNRKKNSNGGNSNGQGKQNKSNDNQNDGAQFLQQQTQACFVCRSKDHVAPQCADKLKPRDKWKTPDKYRDYFNENGCRN
;
A
#
# COMPACT_ATOMS: atom_id res chain seq x y z
N MET A 1 20.39 0.81 -12.32
CA MET A 1 18.98 0.87 -11.88
C MET A 1 18.16 1.47 -13.00
N LYS A 2 17.08 0.81 -13.42
CA LYS A 2 16.20 1.27 -14.52
C LYS A 2 14.74 1.24 -14.08
N PHE A 3 13.90 2.09 -14.67
CA PHE A 3 12.45 2.00 -14.55
C PHE A 3 11.97 0.76 -15.32
N HIS A 4 11.38 -0.17 -14.58
CA HIS A 4 10.77 -1.38 -15.11
C HIS A 4 9.32 -1.44 -14.63
N PRO A 5 8.33 -1.61 -15.53
CA PRO A 5 6.94 -1.61 -15.13
C PRO A 5 6.64 -2.84 -14.29
N LEU A 6 5.63 -2.73 -13.44
CA LEU A 6 5.11 -3.88 -12.72
C LEU A 6 4.50 -4.86 -13.73
N THR A 7 4.93 -6.11 -13.70
CA THR A 7 4.42 -7.18 -14.57
C THR A 7 3.88 -8.35 -13.73
N ARG A 8 3.08 -9.23 -14.33
CA ARG A 8 2.54 -10.40 -13.63
C ARG A 8 3.67 -11.41 -13.36
N GLY A 9 3.80 -11.86 -12.11
CA GLY A 9 4.80 -12.85 -11.71
C GLY A 9 6.19 -12.27 -11.38
N ASN A 10 6.49 -11.04 -11.80
CA ASN A 10 7.76 -10.37 -11.48
C ASN A 10 7.49 -9.09 -10.66
N ILE A 11 8.13 -9.02 -9.50
CA ILE A 11 8.17 -7.81 -8.68
C ILE A 11 9.23 -6.89 -9.30
N THR A 12 8.95 -5.59 -9.36
CA THR A 12 9.93 -4.59 -9.80
C THR A 12 11.15 -4.64 -8.86
N GLU A 13 12.35 -4.85 -9.41
CA GLU A 13 13.59 -4.96 -8.63
C GLU A 13 13.89 -3.70 -7.81
N PHE A 14 13.55 -2.54 -8.37
CA PHE A 14 13.73 -1.23 -7.74
C PHE A 14 12.40 -0.49 -7.66
N SER A 15 12.15 0.18 -6.54
CA SER A 15 11.05 1.11 -6.36
C SER A 15 11.23 2.39 -7.19
N PHE A 16 10.14 3.10 -7.44
CA PHE A 16 10.18 4.40 -8.12
C PHE A 16 11.15 5.38 -7.43
N ASP A 17 11.14 5.44 -6.09
CA ASP A 17 12.00 6.36 -5.35
C ASP A 17 13.49 5.99 -5.44
N GLU A 18 13.85 4.71 -5.53
CA GLU A 18 15.24 4.29 -5.72
C GLU A 18 15.78 4.71 -7.10
N VAL A 19 14.98 4.51 -8.15
CA VAL A 19 15.37 4.92 -9.50
C VAL A 19 15.37 6.45 -9.63
N LYS A 20 14.40 7.15 -9.03
CA LYS A 20 14.34 8.62 -8.96
C LYS A 20 15.55 9.21 -8.24
N LYS A 21 15.98 8.63 -7.11
CA LYS A 21 17.20 9.04 -6.40
C LYS A 21 18.43 8.89 -7.28
N THR A 22 18.52 7.79 -8.02
CA THR A 22 19.63 7.56 -8.97
C THR A 22 19.64 8.61 -10.08
N LEU A 23 18.46 8.95 -10.62
CA LEU A 23 18.30 10.01 -11.62
C LEU A 23 18.80 11.36 -11.07
N VAL A 24 18.39 11.74 -9.86
CA VAL A 24 18.84 12.97 -9.19
C VAL A 24 20.36 12.99 -9.01
N ILE A 25 20.98 11.88 -8.58
CA ILE A 25 22.44 11.78 -8.45
C ILE A 25 23.12 12.02 -9.80
N ILE A 26 22.62 11.40 -10.88
CA ILE A 26 23.15 11.62 -12.23
C ILE A 26 23.05 13.10 -12.60
N MET A 27 21.90 13.73 -12.37
CA MET A 27 21.67 15.15 -12.65
C MET A 27 22.66 16.05 -11.91
N SER A 28 22.90 15.81 -10.62
CA SER A 28 23.83 16.61 -9.81
C SER A 28 25.29 16.53 -10.28
N THR A 29 25.65 15.53 -11.08
CA THR A 29 27.01 15.40 -11.65
C THR A 29 27.17 16.06 -13.02
N MET A 30 26.07 16.50 -13.64
CA MET A 30 26.10 17.11 -14.97
C MET A 30 26.47 18.59 -14.92
N LYS A 31 27.24 19.03 -15.91
CA LYS A 31 27.56 20.45 -16.11
C LYS A 31 26.55 21.05 -17.09
N MET A 32 25.42 21.50 -16.55
CA MET A 32 24.37 22.18 -17.31
C MET A 32 23.97 23.45 -16.58
N ASP A 33 23.76 24.54 -17.33
CA ASP A 33 23.35 25.81 -16.77
C ASP A 33 21.97 25.69 -16.10
N HIS A 34 21.84 26.23 -14.89
CA HIS A 34 20.60 26.22 -14.11
C HIS A 34 19.94 24.82 -13.97
N ILE A 35 20.75 23.77 -13.86
CA ILE A 35 20.25 22.39 -13.70
C ILE A 35 19.45 22.20 -12.41
N ASP A 36 19.73 23.00 -11.38
CA ASP A 36 19.09 22.91 -10.06
C ASP A 36 17.57 23.10 -10.13
N ASP A 37 17.07 23.93 -11.05
CA ASP A 37 15.63 24.14 -11.26
C ASP A 37 14.93 22.84 -11.68
N MET A 38 15.60 22.05 -12.52
CA MET A 38 15.10 20.75 -12.94
C MET A 38 15.34 19.66 -11.88
N ILE A 39 16.41 19.75 -11.10
CA ILE A 39 16.62 18.88 -9.92
C ILE A 39 15.49 19.05 -8.92
N GLN A 40 15.14 20.29 -8.60
CA GLN A 40 14.01 20.61 -7.74
C GLN A 40 12.72 20.04 -8.34
N SER A 41 12.48 20.24 -9.63
CA SER A 41 11.27 19.75 -10.30
C SER A 41 11.10 18.22 -10.19
N VAL A 42 12.20 17.47 -10.32
CA VAL A 42 12.21 16.00 -10.19
C VAL A 42 12.01 15.56 -8.74
N GLN A 43 12.57 16.29 -7.77
CA GLN A 43 12.44 15.99 -6.35
C GLN A 43 11.00 16.22 -5.86
N THR A 44 10.39 17.34 -6.25
CA THR A 44 9.04 17.73 -5.86
C THR A 44 7.95 17.05 -6.70
N LEU A 45 8.30 16.45 -7.84
CA LEU A 45 7.36 15.98 -8.85
C LEU A 45 6.38 17.09 -9.31
N SER A 46 6.89 18.30 -9.43
CA SER A 46 6.16 19.47 -9.90
C SER A 46 7.13 20.41 -10.63
N LEU A 47 6.75 20.92 -11.80
CA LEU A 47 7.61 21.82 -12.57
C LEU A 47 7.92 23.09 -11.76
N PHE A 48 9.20 23.45 -11.72
CA PHE A 48 9.66 24.70 -11.11
C PHE A 48 9.00 25.91 -11.80
N ASP A 49 8.42 26.79 -10.99
CA ASP A 49 7.79 28.01 -11.47
C ASP A 49 8.84 29.10 -11.75
N ILE A 50 9.31 29.13 -12.99
CA ILE A 50 10.27 30.13 -13.45
C ILE A 50 9.68 31.54 -13.63
N GLU A 51 8.35 31.64 -13.75
CA GLU A 51 7.68 32.93 -13.93
C GLU A 51 7.59 33.69 -12.60
N SER A 52 7.59 32.99 -11.47
CA SER A 52 7.69 33.62 -10.13
C SER A 52 8.92 34.52 -9.97
N GLY A 53 10.01 34.20 -10.67
CA GLY A 53 11.26 34.96 -10.64
C GLY A 53 11.34 36.09 -11.67
N LYS A 54 10.24 36.41 -12.38
CA LYS A 54 10.24 37.41 -13.44
C LYS A 54 10.44 38.82 -12.87
N PRO A 55 11.49 39.55 -13.31
CA PRO A 55 11.75 40.90 -12.81
C PRO A 55 10.60 41.86 -13.12
N THR A 56 10.32 42.76 -12.19
CA THR A 56 9.29 43.81 -12.33
C THR A 56 9.93 45.18 -12.12
N LEU A 57 9.70 46.11 -13.05
CA LEU A 57 10.21 47.47 -12.94
C LEU A 57 9.30 48.30 -12.02
N VAL A 58 9.88 48.83 -10.93
CA VAL A 58 9.16 49.71 -9.99
C VAL A 58 9.88 51.05 -9.93
N LEU A 59 9.21 52.11 -10.38
CA LEU A 59 9.77 53.46 -10.39
C LEU A 59 9.43 54.23 -9.11
N VAL A 60 10.28 55.18 -8.73
CA VAL A 60 9.99 56.15 -7.68
C VAL A 60 9.04 57.20 -8.24
N THR A 61 7.89 57.38 -7.60
CA THR A 61 6.84 58.33 -8.02
C THR A 61 6.79 59.60 -7.18
N ASN A 62 7.40 59.64 -6.00
CA ASN A 62 7.35 60.79 -5.10
C ASN A 62 8.15 61.98 -5.66
N ASP A 63 7.47 63.09 -5.95
CA ASP A 63 8.03 64.30 -6.55
C ASP A 63 8.96 65.10 -5.62
N GLY A 64 8.95 64.81 -4.31
CA GLY A 64 9.85 65.45 -3.33
C GLY A 64 11.25 64.83 -3.24
N ASN A 65 11.60 63.83 -4.06
CA ASN A 65 12.90 63.16 -4.00
C ASN A 65 13.91 63.82 -4.96
N PRO A 66 14.97 64.47 -4.46
CA PRO A 66 15.94 65.18 -5.30
C PRO A 66 16.73 64.26 -6.25
N ASP A 67 16.80 62.96 -5.94
CA ASP A 67 17.52 61.96 -6.76
C ASP A 67 16.58 61.08 -7.58
N LYS A 68 15.31 61.47 -7.77
CA LYS A 68 14.28 60.66 -8.42
C LYS A 68 14.74 60.13 -9.79
N ASP A 69 15.33 60.99 -10.60
CA ASP A 69 15.75 60.65 -11.97
C ASP A 69 16.94 59.69 -11.97
N ILE A 70 17.95 59.95 -11.15
CA ILE A 70 19.13 59.07 -11.00
C ILE A 70 18.71 57.68 -10.53
N LYS A 71 17.87 57.61 -9.47
CA LYS A 71 17.37 56.32 -8.94
C LYS A 71 16.50 55.57 -9.94
N ASN A 72 15.69 56.28 -10.73
CA ASN A 72 14.88 55.64 -11.76
C ASN A 72 15.74 55.12 -12.92
N GLU A 73 16.81 55.81 -13.28
CA GLU A 73 17.74 55.35 -14.33
C GLU A 73 18.55 54.12 -13.90
N GLU A 74 19.05 54.10 -12.65
CA GLU A 74 19.68 52.92 -12.07
C GLU A 74 18.71 51.72 -12.04
N ARG A 75 17.46 51.94 -11.62
CA ARG A 75 16.43 50.88 -11.60
C ARG A 75 16.10 50.35 -13.00
N ARG A 76 16.06 51.21 -14.02
CA ARG A 76 15.87 50.76 -15.42
C ARG A 76 17.05 49.91 -15.87
N THR A 77 18.27 50.32 -15.55
CA THR A 77 19.50 49.59 -15.92
C THR A 77 19.54 48.22 -15.25
N ASN A 78 19.30 48.15 -13.94
CA ASN A 78 19.25 46.89 -13.20
C ASN A 78 18.12 45.98 -13.72
N TYR A 79 16.93 46.54 -13.96
CA TYR A 79 15.81 45.79 -14.52
C TYR A 79 16.15 45.15 -15.88
N LEU A 80 16.86 45.85 -16.76
CA LEU A 80 17.28 45.31 -18.05
C LEU A 80 18.30 44.17 -17.89
N ALA A 81 19.24 44.30 -16.95
CA ALA A 81 20.20 43.25 -16.62
C ALA A 81 19.47 42.01 -16.04
N ASP A 82 18.63 42.20 -15.04
CA ASP A 82 17.82 41.13 -14.43
C ASP A 82 16.93 40.43 -15.45
N GLN A 83 16.30 41.20 -16.37
CA GLN A 83 15.45 40.63 -17.41
C GLN A 83 16.26 39.78 -18.40
N LYS A 84 17.50 40.17 -18.70
CA LYS A 84 18.40 39.38 -19.55
C LYS A 84 18.78 38.08 -18.87
N ASP A 85 19.16 38.13 -17.60
CA ASP A 85 19.54 36.94 -16.82
C ASP A 85 18.35 35.99 -16.64
N TRP A 86 17.15 36.53 -16.35
CA TRP A 86 15.91 35.75 -16.29
C TRP A 86 15.58 35.07 -17.62
N LYS A 87 15.72 35.77 -18.76
CA LYS A 87 15.53 35.17 -20.09
C LYS A 87 16.55 34.06 -20.37
N ALA A 88 17.81 34.24 -19.96
CA ALA A 88 18.84 33.22 -20.09
C ALA A 88 18.51 31.97 -19.27
N ARG A 89 18.11 32.14 -18.00
CA ARG A 89 17.64 31.05 -17.13
C ARG A 89 16.42 30.34 -17.71
N LYS A 90 15.46 31.09 -18.27
CA LYS A 90 14.26 30.52 -18.91
C LYS A 90 14.60 29.67 -20.12
N ASN A 91 15.48 30.15 -21.00
CA ASN A 91 15.95 29.38 -22.15
C ASN A 91 16.73 28.13 -21.70
N ALA A 92 17.56 28.24 -20.66
CA ALA A 92 18.25 27.10 -20.08
C ALA A 92 17.27 26.06 -19.52
N PHE A 93 16.23 26.51 -18.80
CA PHE A 93 15.18 25.64 -18.26
C PHE A 93 14.44 24.87 -19.36
N ASP A 94 14.01 25.54 -20.43
CA ASP A 94 13.32 24.89 -21.55
C ASP A 94 14.24 23.90 -22.30
N ASN A 95 15.53 24.23 -22.48
CA ASN A 95 16.51 23.30 -23.03
C ASN A 95 16.75 22.09 -22.11
N ASN A 96 16.78 22.32 -20.79
CA ASN A 96 16.98 21.29 -19.80
C ASN A 96 15.82 20.29 -19.80
N LYS A 97 14.56 20.72 -19.96
CA LYS A 97 13.41 19.79 -20.09
C LYS A 97 13.65 18.70 -21.14
N ARG A 98 14.13 19.08 -22.33
CA ARG A 98 14.41 18.15 -23.43
C ARG A 98 15.60 17.23 -23.17
N ASN A 99 16.63 17.72 -22.47
CA ASN A 99 17.75 16.87 -22.04
C ASN A 99 17.30 15.85 -20.99
N PHE A 100 16.43 16.28 -20.09
CA PHE A 100 15.90 15.45 -19.01
C PHE A 100 14.99 14.36 -19.53
N TYR A 101 14.06 14.67 -20.45
CA TYR A 101 13.28 13.67 -21.16
C TYR A 101 14.17 12.55 -21.70
N ARG A 102 15.23 12.92 -22.45
CA ARG A 102 16.18 11.95 -23.02
C ARG A 102 16.88 11.11 -21.94
N MET A 103 17.21 11.70 -20.79
CA MET A 103 17.85 10.97 -19.71
C MET A 103 16.92 10.00 -19.02
N ILE A 104 15.69 10.42 -18.73
CA ILE A 104 14.68 9.55 -18.13
C ILE A 104 14.40 8.36 -19.04
N MET A 105 14.25 8.59 -20.35
CA MET A 105 14.05 7.52 -21.34
C MET A 105 15.23 6.53 -21.37
N LYS A 106 16.48 7.00 -21.26
CA LYS A 106 17.66 6.10 -21.15
C LYS A 106 17.66 5.24 -19.87
N MET A 107 17.02 5.73 -18.82
CA MET A 107 16.84 4.98 -17.57
C MET A 107 15.65 4.03 -17.61
N CYS A 108 14.94 3.91 -18.74
CA CYS A 108 13.86 2.96 -18.91
C CYS A 108 14.36 1.61 -19.46
N THR A 109 13.62 0.56 -19.15
CA THR A 109 13.72 -0.73 -19.86
C THR A 109 12.89 -0.65 -21.15
N ASP A 110 13.22 -1.45 -22.17
CA ASP A 110 12.49 -1.45 -23.44
C ASP A 110 11.00 -1.72 -23.21
N HIS A 111 10.67 -2.64 -22.30
CA HIS A 111 9.28 -2.91 -21.90
C HIS A 111 8.56 -1.71 -21.26
N MET A 112 9.28 -0.80 -20.58
CA MET A 112 8.70 0.45 -20.07
C MET A 112 8.41 1.42 -21.22
N VAL A 113 9.33 1.50 -22.19
CA VAL A 113 9.18 2.35 -23.38
C VAL A 113 8.01 1.87 -24.22
N ASP A 114 7.93 0.57 -24.52
CA ASP A 114 6.82 -0.04 -25.26
C ASP A 114 5.46 0.23 -24.61
N LYS A 115 5.41 0.25 -23.27
CA LYS A 115 4.18 0.54 -22.53
C LYS A 115 3.80 2.02 -22.63
N LEU A 116 4.79 2.90 -22.55
CA LEU A 116 4.62 4.34 -22.70
C LEU A 116 4.18 4.74 -24.10
N GLU A 117 4.73 4.12 -25.15
CA GLU A 117 4.38 4.38 -26.56
C GLU A 117 2.93 3.98 -26.92
N ARG A 118 2.28 3.13 -26.10
CA ARG A 118 0.88 2.76 -26.28
C ARG A 118 -0.11 3.77 -25.73
N GLU A 119 0.36 4.77 -24.98
CA GLU A 119 -0.48 5.81 -24.41
C GLU A 119 -0.86 6.84 -25.46
N ALA A 120 -2.14 7.23 -25.48
CA ALA A 120 -2.68 8.11 -26.52
C ALA A 120 -2.05 9.52 -26.53
N ASP A 121 -1.46 9.95 -25.42
CA ASP A 121 -0.86 11.28 -25.24
C ASP A 121 0.67 11.29 -25.30
N PHE A 122 1.29 10.16 -25.67
CA PHE A 122 2.75 9.99 -25.72
C PHE A 122 3.44 11.02 -26.62
N GLU A 123 2.95 11.20 -27.85
CA GLU A 123 3.60 12.06 -28.85
C GLU A 123 3.48 13.57 -28.55
N ASN A 124 2.41 14.00 -27.85
CA ASN A 124 2.06 15.42 -27.74
C ASN A 124 2.38 16.04 -26.37
N ASN A 125 2.09 15.32 -25.27
CA ASN A 125 2.18 15.88 -23.91
C ASN A 125 3.44 15.42 -23.17
N LEU A 126 3.74 14.12 -23.21
CA LEU A 126 4.81 13.51 -22.40
C LEU A 126 6.23 13.88 -22.87
N PHE A 127 6.38 14.29 -24.13
CA PHE A 127 7.66 14.74 -24.66
C PHE A 127 8.10 16.11 -24.10
N ASN A 128 7.14 17.00 -23.85
CA ASN A 128 7.40 18.38 -23.44
C ASN A 128 7.37 18.56 -21.92
N ASP A 129 6.82 17.60 -21.18
CA ASP A 129 6.72 17.63 -19.73
C ASP A 129 7.43 16.41 -19.08
N PRO A 130 8.70 16.56 -18.67
CA PRO A 130 9.44 15.48 -18.03
C PRO A 130 8.90 15.12 -16.63
N VAL A 131 8.13 15.99 -15.98
CA VAL A 131 7.52 15.71 -14.67
C VAL A 131 6.29 14.83 -14.85
N GLU A 132 5.42 15.15 -15.81
CA GLU A 132 4.27 14.30 -16.14
C GLU A 132 4.72 12.91 -16.60
N LEU A 133 5.82 12.84 -17.36
CA LEU A 133 6.48 11.59 -17.72
C LEU A 133 6.89 10.76 -16.48
N LEU A 134 7.50 11.40 -15.47
CA LEU A 134 7.87 10.72 -14.22
C LEU A 134 6.65 10.24 -13.43
N MET A 135 5.57 11.02 -13.42
CA MET A 135 4.30 10.64 -12.79
C MET A 135 3.68 9.42 -13.50
N ARG A 136 3.74 9.37 -14.83
CA ARG A 136 3.31 8.19 -15.59
C ARG A 136 4.15 6.96 -15.27
N PHE A 137 5.48 7.10 -15.14
CA PHE A 137 6.31 6.00 -14.69
C PHE A 137 5.97 5.55 -13.28
N LYS A 138 5.74 6.47 -12.35
CA LYS A 138 5.27 6.10 -11.00
C LYS A 138 4.02 5.21 -11.10
N LYS A 139 3.04 5.58 -11.93
CA LYS A 139 1.84 4.77 -12.20
C LYS A 139 2.17 3.40 -12.78
N PHE A 140 3.08 3.29 -13.76
CA PHE A 140 3.44 2.01 -14.35
C PHE A 140 4.25 1.08 -13.43
N LEU A 141 4.97 1.64 -12.45
CA LEU A 141 5.64 0.85 -11.40
C LEU A 141 4.68 0.40 -10.30
N THR A 142 3.56 1.11 -10.08
CA THR A 142 2.60 0.78 -9.03
C THR A 142 1.40 -0.01 -9.54
N ILE A 143 0.97 0.20 -10.79
CA ILE A 143 -0.26 -0.36 -11.35
C ILE A 143 -0.02 -0.97 -12.73
N THR A 144 -0.62 -2.13 -12.98
CA THR A 144 -0.44 -2.95 -14.19
C THR A 144 -1.39 -2.62 -15.35
N VAL A 145 -2.11 -1.50 -15.27
CA VAL A 145 -3.45 -1.30 -15.87
C VAL A 145 -3.59 -1.58 -17.38
N ASP A 146 -2.60 -1.34 -18.24
CA ASP A 146 -2.94 -1.12 -19.65
C ASP A 146 -3.37 -2.36 -20.46
N THR A 147 -3.32 -3.57 -19.90
CA THR A 147 -3.86 -4.80 -20.54
C THR A 147 -4.52 -5.78 -19.57
N GLU A 148 -4.62 -5.43 -18.29
CA GLU A 148 -5.12 -6.35 -17.27
C GLU A 148 -6.54 -5.97 -16.87
N TRP A 149 -7.46 -6.94 -16.89
CA TRP A 149 -8.82 -6.79 -16.36
C TRP A 149 -8.75 -6.16 -14.97
N GLU A 150 -9.48 -5.08 -14.72
CA GLU A 150 -9.36 -4.21 -13.53
C GLU A 150 -9.39 -5.00 -12.21
N TYR A 151 -10.20 -6.07 -12.18
CA TYR A 151 -10.30 -6.99 -11.05
C TYR A 151 -9.00 -7.74 -10.73
N PHE A 152 -8.15 -8.02 -11.73
CA PHE A 152 -6.82 -8.58 -11.50
C PHE A 152 -5.86 -7.57 -10.88
N GLY A 153 -5.93 -6.31 -11.28
CA GLY A 153 -5.18 -5.22 -10.64
C GLY A 153 -5.58 -5.10 -9.17
N MET A 154 -6.89 -5.03 -8.90
CA MET A 154 -7.44 -5.03 -7.55
C MET A 154 -7.00 -6.24 -6.73
N TRP A 155 -7.16 -7.45 -7.28
CA TRP A 155 -6.76 -8.70 -6.61
C TRP A 155 -5.26 -8.74 -6.31
N LYS A 156 -4.41 -8.29 -7.24
CA LYS A 156 -2.95 -8.25 -7.07
C LYS A 156 -2.56 -7.28 -5.96
N THR A 157 -3.11 -6.08 -5.96
CA THR A 157 -2.84 -5.07 -4.92
C THR A 157 -3.32 -5.54 -3.55
N MET A 158 -4.54 -6.09 -3.47
CA MET A 158 -5.07 -6.70 -2.26
C MET A 158 -4.18 -7.85 -1.76
N SER A 159 -3.80 -8.77 -2.65
CA SER A 159 -2.92 -9.89 -2.32
C SER A 159 -1.54 -9.43 -1.83
N ASN A 160 -0.99 -8.36 -2.42
CA ASN A 160 0.28 -7.79 -1.98
C ASN A 160 0.22 -7.27 -0.55
N LEU A 161 -0.89 -6.61 -0.17
CA LEU A 161 -1.10 -6.13 1.19
C LEU A 161 -1.33 -7.28 2.16
N ILE A 162 -2.26 -8.20 1.85
CA ILE A 162 -2.60 -9.34 2.71
C ILE A 162 -1.37 -10.19 3.02
N ASN A 163 -0.54 -10.46 2.00
CA ASN A 163 0.68 -11.26 2.14
C ASN A 163 1.91 -10.44 2.58
N CYS A 164 1.74 -9.17 2.99
CA CYS A 164 2.82 -8.34 3.50
C CYS A 164 3.20 -8.73 4.94
N HIS A 165 3.95 -9.83 5.08
CA HIS A 165 4.48 -10.27 6.38
C HIS A 165 5.81 -9.63 6.72
N GLN A 166 6.08 -9.44 8.02
CA GLN A 166 7.40 -9.02 8.50
C GLN A 166 8.44 -10.11 8.21
N LYS A 167 9.53 -9.75 7.53
CA LYS A 167 10.64 -10.68 7.26
C LYS A 167 11.42 -10.98 8.54
N GLU A 168 12.09 -12.12 8.61
CA GLU A 168 12.78 -12.59 9.83
C GLU A 168 13.76 -11.57 10.43
N LYS A 169 14.58 -10.96 9.57
CA LYS A 169 15.62 -9.97 9.95
C LYS A 169 15.18 -8.51 9.76
N GLU A 170 13.92 -8.26 9.41
CA GLU A 170 13.40 -6.90 9.19
C GLU A 170 13.01 -6.26 10.53
N ASN A 171 13.46 -5.02 10.74
CA ASN A 171 13.04 -4.21 11.89
C ASN A 171 11.62 -3.65 11.67
N ILE A 172 10.99 -3.18 12.75
CA ILE A 172 9.60 -2.69 12.69
C ILE A 172 9.45 -1.45 11.81
N ALA A 173 10.40 -0.51 11.82
CA ALA A 173 10.31 0.71 11.02
C ALA A 173 10.31 0.41 9.50
N SER A 174 11.21 -0.46 9.05
CA SER A 174 11.27 -0.90 7.65
C SER A 174 10.03 -1.70 7.25
N PHE A 175 9.52 -2.55 8.15
CA PHE A 175 8.27 -3.27 7.90
C PHE A 175 7.06 -2.33 7.81
N CYS A 176 6.95 -1.36 8.73
CA CYS A 176 5.90 -0.35 8.77
C CYS A 176 5.85 0.42 7.45
N LYS A 177 6.99 0.95 7.00
CA LYS A 177 7.07 1.69 5.73
C LYS A 177 6.62 0.83 4.54
N ARG A 178 7.10 -0.41 4.44
CA ARG A 178 6.73 -1.33 3.34
C ARG A 178 5.26 -1.74 3.38
N PHE A 179 4.68 -1.84 4.57
CA PHE A 179 3.27 -2.13 4.76
C PHE A 179 2.41 -0.94 4.35
N GLU A 180 2.77 0.26 4.78
CA GLU A 180 2.10 1.52 4.47
C GLU A 180 2.08 1.80 2.96
N GLU A 181 3.21 1.62 2.26
CA GLU A 181 3.27 1.74 0.80
C GLU A 181 2.26 0.82 0.08
N ARG A 182 2.08 -0.41 0.58
CA ARG A 182 1.12 -1.37 0.02
C ARG A 182 -0.32 -1.05 0.40
N ALA A 183 -0.54 -0.51 1.61
CA ALA A 183 -1.84 -0.06 2.07
C ALA A 183 -2.33 1.13 1.22
N MET A 184 -1.48 2.13 1.00
CA MET A 184 -1.78 3.28 0.14
C MET A 184 -2.08 2.86 -1.30
N ALA A 185 -1.36 1.88 -1.84
CA ALA A 185 -1.64 1.34 -3.16
C ALA A 185 -3.03 0.70 -3.26
N LEU A 186 -3.49 0.02 -2.21
CA LEU A 186 -4.85 -0.54 -2.15
C LEU A 186 -5.91 0.53 -1.95
N GLN A 187 -5.64 1.50 -1.06
CA GLN A 187 -6.54 2.62 -0.79
C GLN A 187 -6.85 3.40 -2.06
N ALA A 188 -5.86 3.61 -2.92
CA ALA A 188 -6.05 4.31 -4.20
C ALA A 188 -7.00 3.59 -5.18
N LEU A 189 -7.33 2.31 -4.94
CA LEU A 189 -8.27 1.53 -5.76
C LEU A 189 -9.65 1.38 -5.12
N LEU A 190 -9.79 1.74 -3.84
CA LEU A 190 -11.01 1.55 -3.07
C LEU A 190 -11.68 2.89 -2.80
N HIS A 191 -13.00 2.87 -2.67
CA HIS A 191 -13.73 4.00 -2.10
C HIS A 191 -13.52 4.07 -0.58
N ASP A 192 -13.59 5.27 -0.02
CA ASP A 192 -13.37 5.52 1.42
C ASP A 192 -14.37 4.78 2.32
N ASP A 193 -15.56 4.45 1.79
CA ASP A 193 -16.65 3.76 2.48
C ASP A 193 -16.55 2.22 2.47
N PHE A 194 -15.46 1.65 1.92
CA PHE A 194 -15.30 0.20 1.76
C PHE A 194 -15.49 -0.60 3.07
N LEU A 195 -15.20 0.01 4.22
CA LEU A 195 -15.30 -0.62 5.54
C LEU A 195 -16.56 -0.22 6.33
N ASP A 196 -17.42 0.64 5.80
CA ASP A 196 -18.58 1.18 6.52
C ASP A 196 -19.51 0.07 7.01
N THR A 197 -19.94 -0.81 6.11
CA THR A 197 -20.86 -1.91 6.43
C THR A 197 -20.23 -2.92 7.40
N PHE A 198 -18.91 -3.10 7.35
CA PHE A 198 -18.21 -3.93 8.34
C PHE A 198 -18.20 -3.26 9.71
N THR A 199 -17.92 -1.96 9.73
CA THR A 199 -17.87 -1.13 10.95
C THR A 199 -19.23 -1.11 11.64
N GLU A 200 -20.33 -0.94 10.90
CA GLU A 200 -21.70 -0.99 11.40
C GLU A 200 -22.07 -2.33 12.06
N LYS A 201 -21.51 -3.43 11.55
CA LYS A 201 -21.72 -4.78 12.11
C LYS A 201 -20.78 -5.11 13.28
N SER A 202 -19.83 -4.23 13.60
CA SER A 202 -18.87 -4.47 14.67
C SER A 202 -19.51 -4.36 16.06
N GLN A 203 -18.95 -5.10 17.02
CA GLN A 203 -19.42 -5.04 18.41
C GLN A 203 -19.27 -3.63 19.02
N GLU A 204 -18.24 -2.88 18.64
CA GLU A 204 -18.02 -1.51 19.10
C GLU A 204 -19.15 -0.59 18.64
N TYR A 205 -19.56 -0.71 17.38
CA TYR A 205 -20.62 0.10 16.81
C TYR A 205 -22.00 -0.19 17.44
N GLY A 206 -22.26 -1.44 17.82
CA GLY A 206 -23.48 -1.81 18.54
C GLY A 206 -23.61 -1.21 19.95
N LEU A 207 -22.52 -0.67 20.51
CA LEU A 207 -22.50 -0.04 21.84
C LEU A 207 -22.71 1.48 21.80
N LEU A 208 -22.82 2.09 20.61
CA LEU A 208 -22.85 3.55 20.43
C LEU A 208 -24.21 4.18 20.71
N GLY A 209 -25.28 3.39 20.72
CA GLY A 209 -26.64 3.93 20.79
C GLY A 209 -26.95 4.81 19.57
N SER A 210 -27.72 5.89 19.78
CA SER A 210 -28.19 6.81 18.73
C SER A 210 -27.31 8.06 18.57
N ASP A 211 -26.01 7.97 18.85
CA ASP A 211 -25.06 9.08 18.68
C ASP A 211 -24.53 9.10 17.23
N ALA A 212 -25.05 10.04 16.43
CA ALA A 212 -24.74 10.18 15.02
C ALA A 212 -23.32 10.70 14.76
N GLU A 213 -22.79 11.58 15.61
CA GLU A 213 -21.45 12.16 15.45
C GLU A 213 -20.38 11.10 15.76
N TRP A 214 -20.57 10.30 16.81
CA TRP A 214 -19.66 9.19 17.14
C TRP A 214 -19.68 8.08 16.09
N SER A 215 -20.84 7.85 15.46
CA SER A 215 -21.00 6.83 14.42
C SER A 215 -20.22 7.17 13.14
N GLN A 216 -20.21 8.44 12.74
CA GLN A 216 -19.46 8.90 11.57
C GLN A 216 -17.95 8.90 11.81
N HIS A 217 -17.50 9.38 12.97
CA HIS A 217 -16.08 9.34 13.35
C HIS A 217 -15.51 7.91 13.33
N LYS A 218 -16.31 6.90 13.69
CA LYS A 218 -15.86 5.49 13.65
C LYS A 218 -15.70 4.94 12.24
N LYS A 219 -16.48 5.43 11.29
CA LYS A 219 -16.33 5.09 9.88
C LYS A 219 -15.05 5.72 9.31
N GLU A 220 -14.77 6.96 9.67
CA GLU A 220 -13.54 7.66 9.27
C GLU A 220 -12.28 6.96 9.82
N GLU A 221 -12.31 6.44 11.06
CA GLU A 221 -11.19 5.67 11.64
C GLU A 221 -11.09 4.21 11.13
N SER A 222 -12.08 3.71 10.40
CA SER A 222 -12.21 2.27 10.09
C SER A 222 -11.03 1.73 9.30
N TRP A 223 -10.56 2.51 8.31
CA TRP A 223 -9.40 2.18 7.48
C TRP A 223 -8.13 2.06 8.32
N GLU A 224 -7.87 3.06 9.17
CA GLU A 224 -6.67 3.10 9.99
C GLU A 224 -6.62 1.95 10.99
N ARG A 225 -7.77 1.64 11.61
CA ARG A 225 -7.94 0.48 12.50
C ARG A 225 -7.70 -0.83 11.77
N PHE A 226 -8.25 -0.99 10.58
CA PHE A 226 -8.06 -2.19 9.77
C PHE A 226 -6.58 -2.37 9.41
N MET A 227 -5.89 -1.30 9.01
CA MET A 227 -4.46 -1.32 8.72
C MET A 227 -3.61 -1.64 9.95
N ALA A 228 -3.89 -1.02 11.10
CA ALA A 228 -3.18 -1.26 12.36
C ALA A 228 -3.27 -2.73 12.80
N ASN A 229 -4.48 -3.31 12.72
CA ASN A 229 -4.71 -4.69 13.11
C ASN A 229 -4.14 -5.70 12.10
N GLN A 230 -4.19 -5.40 10.79
CA GLN A 230 -3.55 -6.23 9.77
C GLN A 230 -2.03 -6.19 9.89
N PHE A 231 -1.44 -5.02 10.17
CA PHE A 231 0.00 -4.88 10.44
C PHE A 231 0.44 -5.74 11.64
N LEU A 232 -0.32 -5.68 12.73
CA LEU A 232 -0.11 -6.53 13.90
C LEU A 232 -0.26 -8.01 13.55
N TYR A 233 -1.29 -8.38 12.79
CA TYR A 233 -1.54 -9.76 12.38
C TYR A 233 -0.40 -10.33 11.54
N ASN A 234 0.16 -9.51 10.66
CA ASN A 234 1.25 -9.85 9.75
C ASN A 234 2.67 -9.71 10.36
N SER A 235 2.76 -9.23 11.60
CA SER A 235 4.02 -9.17 12.34
C SER A 235 4.60 -10.56 12.59
N ASN A 236 5.91 -10.63 12.84
CA ASN A 236 6.59 -11.90 13.04
C ASN A 236 6.11 -12.55 14.35
N ARG A 237 5.30 -13.61 14.21
CA ARG A 237 4.75 -14.37 15.35
C ARG A 237 5.83 -14.93 16.27
N ALA A 238 6.97 -15.35 15.74
CA ALA A 238 8.06 -15.83 16.58
C ALA A 238 8.58 -14.75 17.55
N LYS A 239 8.47 -13.46 17.19
CA LYS A 239 8.87 -12.33 18.04
C LYS A 239 7.72 -11.81 18.93
N TYR A 240 6.49 -11.79 18.42
CA TYR A 240 5.40 -11.02 19.05
C TYR A 240 4.17 -11.82 19.48
N GLN A 241 4.16 -13.16 19.34
CA GLN A 241 3.00 -13.99 19.70
C GLN A 241 2.43 -13.71 21.11
N SER A 242 3.26 -13.75 22.15
CA SER A 242 2.81 -13.47 23.54
C SER A 242 2.14 -12.11 23.73
N ARG A 243 2.56 -11.07 22.98
CA ARG A 243 1.92 -9.76 23.03
C ARG A 243 0.52 -9.82 22.44
N ILE A 244 0.38 -10.50 21.31
CA ILE A 244 -0.90 -10.70 20.64
C ILE A 244 -1.82 -11.56 21.51
N ASP A 245 -1.31 -12.65 22.09
CA ASP A 245 -2.05 -13.51 23.02
C ASP A 245 -2.55 -12.72 24.24
N GLY A 246 -1.73 -11.81 24.77
CA GLY A 246 -2.13 -10.93 25.88
C GLY A 246 -3.30 -10.01 25.54
N MET A 247 -3.27 -9.37 24.36
CA MET A 247 -4.39 -8.53 23.90
C MET A 247 -5.64 -9.36 23.59
N THR A 248 -5.48 -10.54 23.00
CA THR A 248 -6.59 -11.48 22.78
C THR A 248 -7.20 -11.93 24.10
N ALA A 249 -6.38 -12.30 25.09
CA ALA A 249 -6.85 -12.68 26.42
C ALA A 249 -7.63 -11.54 27.08
N GLN A 250 -7.12 -10.30 27.03
CA GLN A 250 -7.83 -9.12 27.52
C GLN A 250 -9.18 -8.95 26.82
N TYR A 251 -9.22 -9.03 25.49
CA TYR A 251 -10.45 -8.88 24.70
C TYR A 251 -11.54 -9.91 25.06
N THR A 252 -11.15 -11.10 25.52
CA THR A 252 -12.10 -12.14 25.96
C THR A 252 -12.73 -11.88 27.34
N LEU A 253 -12.24 -10.92 28.12
CA LEU A 253 -12.77 -10.58 29.45
C LEU A 253 -14.13 -9.87 29.34
N LYS A 254 -15.20 -10.64 29.15
CA LYS A 254 -16.56 -10.13 28.94
C LYS A 254 -17.15 -9.37 30.14
N HIS A 255 -16.57 -9.52 31.33
CA HIS A 255 -16.99 -8.81 32.54
C HIS A 255 -16.47 -7.36 32.61
N LEU A 256 -15.53 -6.98 31.74
CA LEU A 256 -15.04 -5.60 31.61
C LEU A 256 -15.76 -4.89 30.45
N ASP A 257 -15.85 -3.56 30.55
CA ASP A 257 -16.38 -2.72 29.49
C ASP A 257 -15.57 -2.89 28.20
N PHE A 258 -16.24 -2.74 27.05
CA PHE A 258 -15.62 -2.93 25.74
C PHE A 258 -14.34 -2.08 25.57
N LYS A 259 -14.39 -0.82 26.01
CA LYS A 259 -13.25 0.10 25.94
C LYS A 259 -12.06 -0.34 26.82
N GLN A 260 -12.32 -1.05 27.92
CA GLN A 260 -11.27 -1.53 28.83
C GLN A 260 -10.61 -2.81 28.31
N ARG A 261 -11.39 -3.68 27.65
CA ARG A 261 -10.88 -4.96 27.13
C ARG A 261 -10.31 -4.88 25.71
N CYS A 262 -10.71 -3.89 24.91
CA CYS A 262 -10.19 -3.68 23.56
C CYS A 262 -8.87 -2.91 23.61
N THR A 263 -7.76 -3.63 23.75
CA THR A 263 -6.40 -3.06 23.82
C THR A 263 -5.64 -3.14 22.49
N PHE A 264 -6.34 -3.51 21.42
CA PHE A 264 -5.78 -3.54 20.07
C PHE A 264 -5.50 -2.12 19.56
N PRO A 265 -4.41 -1.92 18.80
CA PRO A 265 -4.07 -0.61 18.26
C PRO A 265 -5.09 -0.15 17.22
N THR A 266 -5.36 1.16 17.21
CA THR A 266 -6.27 1.82 16.27
C THR A 266 -5.56 2.54 15.13
N THR A 267 -4.28 2.87 15.30
CA THR A 267 -3.45 3.53 14.29
C THR A 267 -2.21 2.70 13.99
N LEU A 268 -1.65 2.88 12.79
CA LEU A 268 -0.44 2.14 12.39
C LEU A 268 0.75 2.50 13.30
N GLU A 269 0.84 3.76 13.72
CA GLU A 269 1.83 4.25 14.68
C GLU A 269 1.68 3.56 16.05
N ASN A 270 0.46 3.46 16.58
CA ASN A 270 0.19 2.75 17.83
C ASN A 270 0.56 1.27 17.71
N ALA A 271 0.28 0.64 16.57
CA ALA A 271 0.67 -0.76 16.33
C ALA A 271 2.20 -0.94 16.31
N ALA A 272 2.92 -0.06 15.61
CA ALA A 272 4.38 -0.06 15.60
C ALA A 272 4.97 0.19 16.99
N GLY A 273 4.40 1.14 17.75
CA GLY A 273 4.77 1.43 19.14
C GLY A 273 4.60 0.23 20.05
N VAL A 274 3.45 -0.45 19.99
CA VAL A 274 3.16 -1.67 20.75
C VAL A 274 4.18 -2.78 20.46
N LEU A 275 4.55 -2.96 19.19
CA LEU A 275 5.55 -3.96 18.80
C LEU A 275 6.97 -3.58 19.24
N ASN A 276 7.34 -2.30 19.16
CA ASN A 276 8.66 -1.81 19.57
C ASN A 276 8.88 -1.87 21.08
N GLN A 277 7.84 -1.64 21.88
CA GLN A 277 7.91 -1.71 23.35
C GLN A 277 7.91 -3.15 23.86
N HIS A 278 7.47 -4.12 23.07
CA HIS A 278 7.41 -5.51 23.47
C HIS A 278 8.77 -6.21 23.32
N LYS A 279 9.24 -6.82 24.41
CA LYS A 279 10.46 -7.64 24.37
C LYS A 279 10.21 -8.87 23.50
N HIS A 280 11.05 -9.07 22.48
CA HIS A 280 10.93 -10.22 21.58
C HIS A 280 10.83 -11.52 22.38
N ASN A 281 9.87 -12.36 21.98
CA ASN A 281 9.76 -13.70 22.49
C ASN A 281 11.03 -14.45 22.11
N ASN A 282 11.86 -14.79 23.09
CA ASN A 282 12.99 -15.68 22.90
C ASN A 282 12.47 -17.11 22.76
N ARG A 283 11.64 -17.38 21.73
CA ARG A 283 11.27 -18.74 21.36
C ARG A 283 12.48 -19.34 20.65
N LYS A 284 13.55 -19.60 21.40
CA LYS A 284 14.55 -20.58 20.98
C LYS A 284 13.74 -21.83 20.64
N LYS A 285 13.85 -22.32 19.41
CA LYS A 285 13.48 -23.71 19.12
C LYS A 285 14.29 -24.55 20.10
N ASN A 286 13.66 -25.00 21.19
CA ASN A 286 14.22 -26.06 22.01
C ASN A 286 14.13 -27.34 21.18
N SER A 287 15.01 -27.47 20.19
CA SER A 287 15.51 -28.75 19.74
C SER A 287 16.78 -29.02 20.54
N ASN A 288 16.62 -29.50 21.77
CA ASN A 288 17.54 -30.47 22.36
C ASN A 288 17.02 -30.92 23.71
N GLY A 289 17.06 -32.24 23.89
CA GLY A 289 16.67 -32.93 25.10
C GLY A 289 17.52 -32.52 26.30
N GLY A 290 16.87 -32.47 27.44
CA GLY A 290 17.48 -32.20 28.74
C GLY A 290 16.71 -32.99 29.77
N ASN A 291 17.23 -34.19 30.02
CA ASN A 291 16.76 -35.18 30.96
C ASN A 291 16.87 -34.65 32.41
N SER A 292 15.78 -34.64 33.17
CA SER A 292 15.85 -34.65 34.64
C SER A 292 14.71 -35.46 35.24
N ASN A 293 15.13 -36.57 35.83
CA ASN A 293 14.40 -37.60 36.55
C ASN A 293 13.37 -37.09 37.58
N GLY A 294 12.17 -37.66 37.50
CA GLY A 294 11.21 -37.77 38.60
C GLY A 294 10.36 -39.02 38.39
N GLN A 295 10.62 -40.07 39.18
CA GLN A 295 10.02 -41.40 39.04
C GLN A 295 8.51 -41.39 39.32
N GLY A 296 7.74 -42.04 38.45
CA GLY A 296 6.34 -42.42 38.64
C GLY A 296 5.86 -43.30 37.50
N LYS A 297 6.09 -44.61 37.60
CA LYS A 297 5.61 -45.63 36.64
C LYS A 297 4.08 -45.69 36.64
N GLN A 298 3.44 -45.67 35.46
CA GLN A 298 2.73 -46.85 34.91
C GLN A 298 2.17 -46.62 33.48
N ASN A 299 2.78 -47.35 32.54
CA ASN A 299 2.25 -48.12 31.40
C ASN A 299 1.14 -47.65 30.43
N LYS A 300 1.49 -47.84 29.14
CA LYS A 300 0.69 -48.11 27.91
C LYS A 300 -0.09 -46.89 27.37
N SER A 301 -0.09 -46.57 26.08
CA SER A 301 0.21 -47.28 24.83
C SER A 301 0.36 -46.24 23.70
N ASN A 302 1.01 -46.64 22.60
CA ASN A 302 1.05 -45.89 21.34
C ASN A 302 -0.34 -45.42 20.90
N ASP A 303 -0.47 -44.14 20.55
CA ASP A 303 -0.94 -43.77 19.21
C ASP A 303 -0.61 -42.30 18.90
N ASN A 304 -0.04 -42.10 17.72
CA ASN A 304 0.08 -40.80 17.07
C ASN A 304 -1.32 -40.29 16.75
N GLN A 305 -1.77 -39.22 17.40
CA GLN A 305 -2.85 -38.39 16.84
C GLN A 305 -2.53 -36.90 16.93
N ASN A 306 -2.86 -36.28 15.81
CA ASN A 306 -2.57 -34.94 15.38
C ASN A 306 -3.68 -34.04 15.97
N ASP A 307 -3.41 -33.41 17.12
CA ASP A 307 -4.40 -32.54 17.76
C ASP A 307 -4.46 -31.19 17.06
N GLY A 308 -5.31 -31.14 16.04
CA GLY A 308 -5.63 -29.96 15.25
C GLY A 308 -6.94 -30.13 14.51
N ALA A 309 -8.05 -30.34 15.24
CA ALA A 309 -9.41 -29.90 14.87
C ALA A 309 -10.42 -30.51 15.83
N GLN A 310 -10.94 -29.70 16.75
CA GLN A 310 -12.21 -29.99 17.41
C GLN A 310 -13.32 -29.66 16.41
N PHE A 311 -13.54 -30.54 15.43
CA PHE A 311 -14.69 -30.47 14.53
C PHE A 311 -15.55 -31.71 14.77
N LEU A 312 -16.79 -31.44 15.16
CA LEU A 312 -17.94 -32.35 15.29
C LEU A 312 -17.74 -33.70 14.56
N GLN A 313 -17.76 -34.82 15.30
CA GLN A 313 -17.93 -36.16 14.71
C GLN A 313 -19.28 -36.20 13.98
N GLN A 314 -19.28 -35.83 12.70
CA GLN A 314 -20.42 -36.02 11.82
C GLN A 314 -20.49 -37.50 11.49
N GLN A 315 -21.61 -38.13 11.87
CA GLN A 315 -22.01 -39.43 11.33
C GLN A 315 -21.86 -39.37 9.80
N THR A 316 -21.23 -40.38 9.20
CA THR A 316 -20.96 -40.45 7.75
C THR A 316 -22.28 -40.46 6.98
N GLN A 317 -22.77 -39.28 6.61
CA GLN A 317 -23.94 -39.14 5.75
C GLN A 317 -23.53 -39.47 4.31
N ALA A 318 -24.36 -40.27 3.63
CA ALA A 318 -24.15 -40.60 2.23
C ALA A 318 -24.19 -39.32 1.37
N CYS A 319 -23.31 -39.24 0.37
CA CYS A 319 -23.19 -38.13 -0.57
C CYS A 319 -24.54 -37.76 -1.20
N PHE A 320 -24.96 -36.50 -1.11
CA PHE A 320 -26.24 -36.06 -1.67
C PHE A 320 -26.29 -36.08 -3.21
N VAL A 321 -25.13 -36.13 -3.86
CA VAL A 321 -25.00 -36.18 -5.34
C VAL A 321 -25.15 -37.62 -5.83
N CYS A 322 -24.38 -38.57 -5.27
CA CYS A 322 -24.28 -39.95 -5.77
C CYS A 322 -24.69 -41.07 -4.79
N ARG A 323 -24.99 -40.75 -3.53
CA ARG A 323 -25.26 -41.67 -2.40
C ARG A 323 -24.13 -42.62 -1.99
N SER A 324 -22.89 -42.45 -2.49
CA SER A 324 -21.74 -43.13 -1.90
C SER A 324 -21.53 -42.67 -0.45
N LYS A 325 -21.13 -43.60 0.42
CA LYS A 325 -20.76 -43.32 1.83
C LYS A 325 -19.28 -42.97 1.98
N ASP A 326 -18.50 -43.06 0.91
CA ASP A 326 -17.05 -42.89 0.92
C ASP A 326 -16.63 -41.42 0.94
N HIS A 327 -17.53 -40.52 0.55
CA HIS A 327 -17.27 -39.08 0.48
C HIS A 327 -18.54 -38.26 0.69
N VAL A 328 -18.38 -36.97 0.95
CA VAL A 328 -19.47 -35.98 1.03
C VAL A 328 -19.61 -35.18 -0.28
N ALA A 329 -20.76 -34.56 -0.51
CA ALA A 329 -21.09 -33.86 -1.76
C ALA A 329 -20.02 -32.88 -2.30
N PRO A 330 -19.30 -32.06 -1.47
CA PRO A 330 -18.22 -31.20 -1.95
C PRO A 330 -17.04 -31.94 -2.61
N GLN A 331 -16.85 -33.21 -2.23
CA GLN A 331 -15.78 -34.09 -2.70
C GLN A 331 -16.26 -35.06 -3.78
N CYS A 332 -17.52 -34.93 -4.24
CA CYS A 332 -18.06 -35.80 -5.28
C CYS A 332 -17.53 -35.40 -6.66
N ALA A 333 -16.99 -36.35 -7.42
CA ALA A 333 -16.57 -36.13 -8.81
C ALA A 333 -17.73 -35.66 -9.70
N ASP A 334 -18.96 -36.06 -9.35
CA ASP A 334 -20.18 -35.75 -10.10
C ASP A 334 -20.86 -34.43 -9.69
N LYS A 335 -20.25 -33.65 -8.78
CA LYS A 335 -20.85 -32.40 -8.26
C LYS A 335 -21.11 -31.32 -9.32
N LEU A 336 -20.44 -31.41 -10.47
CA LEU A 336 -20.60 -30.45 -11.57
C LEU A 336 -21.78 -30.79 -12.50
N LYS A 337 -22.44 -31.95 -12.31
CA LYS A 337 -23.64 -32.29 -13.07
C LYS A 337 -24.80 -31.37 -12.68
N PRO A 338 -25.74 -31.07 -13.60
CA PRO A 338 -26.95 -30.30 -13.28
C PRO A 338 -27.69 -30.88 -12.07
N ARG A 339 -28.24 -29.99 -11.23
CA ARG A 339 -28.85 -30.34 -9.93
C ARG A 339 -29.99 -31.37 -10.08
N ASP A 340 -30.71 -31.35 -11.19
CA ASP A 340 -31.78 -32.32 -11.51
C ASP A 340 -31.29 -33.76 -11.63
N LYS A 341 -29.98 -33.96 -11.87
CA LYS A 341 -29.36 -35.29 -11.97
C LYS A 341 -28.83 -35.79 -10.63
N TRP A 342 -28.96 -35.01 -9.55
CA TRP A 342 -28.51 -35.40 -8.22
C TRP A 342 -29.55 -36.29 -7.54
N LYS A 343 -29.11 -37.20 -6.67
CA LYS A 343 -30.01 -38.16 -6.02
C LYS A 343 -30.85 -37.56 -4.89
N THR A 344 -30.36 -36.53 -4.21
CA THR A 344 -31.09 -35.82 -3.14
C THR A 344 -30.72 -34.33 -3.14
N PRO A 345 -31.13 -33.57 -4.17
CA PRO A 345 -30.75 -32.16 -4.33
C PRO A 345 -31.28 -31.24 -3.22
N ASP A 346 -32.44 -31.56 -2.65
CA ASP A 346 -33.11 -30.74 -1.63
C ASP A 346 -32.38 -30.72 -0.28
N LYS A 347 -31.56 -31.74 -0.02
CA LYS A 347 -30.81 -31.88 1.23
C LYS A 347 -29.44 -31.19 1.19
N TYR A 348 -29.01 -30.73 0.01
CA TYR A 348 -27.77 -29.99 -0.16
C TYR A 348 -28.05 -28.48 -0.06
N ARG A 349 -27.53 -27.84 0.99
CA ARG A 349 -27.46 -26.38 1.08
C ARG A 349 -26.25 -25.90 0.29
N ASP A 350 -26.52 -25.20 -0.80
CA ASP A 350 -25.51 -24.53 -1.60
C ASP A 350 -25.29 -23.12 -1.07
N TYR A 351 -24.22 -22.93 -0.29
CA TYR A 351 -23.86 -21.64 0.29
C TYR A 351 -23.52 -20.57 -0.76
N PHE A 352 -23.41 -20.93 -2.05
CA PHE A 352 -23.17 -20.00 -3.15
C PHE A 352 -24.44 -19.46 -3.81
N ASN A 353 -25.61 -20.08 -3.62
CA ASN A 353 -26.85 -19.75 -4.34
C ASN A 353 -27.97 -19.14 -3.47
N GLU A 354 -27.75 -18.93 -2.17
CA GLU A 354 -28.77 -18.37 -1.27
C GLU A 354 -28.93 -16.83 -1.38
N ASN A 355 -28.02 -16.12 -2.07
CA ASN A 355 -28.19 -14.71 -2.41
C ASN A 355 -28.65 -14.58 -3.86
N GLY A 356 -29.95 -14.75 -4.08
CA GLY A 356 -30.56 -14.62 -5.39
C GLY A 356 -30.24 -13.28 -6.06
N CYS A 357 -29.76 -13.35 -7.30
CA CYS A 357 -30.03 -12.32 -8.28
C CYS A 357 -31.55 -12.15 -8.35
N ARG A 358 -32.07 -11.09 -7.73
CA ARG A 358 -33.39 -10.58 -8.05
C ARG A 358 -33.25 -9.76 -9.33
N ASN A 359 -34.08 -10.10 -10.31
CA ASN A 359 -34.19 -9.49 -11.64
C ASN A 359 -34.24 -7.97 -11.61
#